data_AF-A0A1V3J0C3-F1
#
_entry.id   AF-A0A1V3J0C3-F1
#
_cell.length_a   1.000
_cell.length_b   1.000
_cell.length_c   1.000
_cell.angle_alpha   90.00
_cell.angle_beta   90.00
_cell.angle_gamma   90.00
#
_symmetry.space_group_name_H-M   'P 1'
#
loop_
_entity.id
_entity.type
_entity.pdbx_description
1 polymer ?
#
loop_
_entity_poly.entity_id
_entity_poly.type
_entity_poly.pdbx_seq_one_letter_code
_entity_poly.pdbx_strand_id
1 'polypeptide(L)'
;MTTFNKILNPMYSAIAAYSTQEDGSINAKYVIGTGTDNDGVVTDFTPIISEYKWIDVEGAKAINEAPFTKDDIGKTPTQIMLSRIYTYLKENGQIVV
;
A
#
# COMPACT_ATOMS: atom_id res chain seq x y z
N MET A 1 24.74 -9.16 -20.38
CA MET A 1 24.05 -7.88 -20.59
C MET A 1 22.57 -8.15 -20.45
N THR A 2 21.85 -7.43 -19.60
CA THR A 2 20.41 -7.68 -19.38
C THR A 2 19.61 -6.99 -20.48
N THR A 3 18.69 -7.73 -21.11
CA THR A 3 17.73 -7.16 -22.07
C THR A 3 16.50 -6.73 -21.30
N PHE A 4 16.12 -5.45 -21.42
CA PHE A 4 14.93 -4.89 -20.78
C PHE A 4 13.82 -4.73 -21.82
N ASN A 5 12.60 -5.12 -21.44
CA ASN A 5 11.40 -4.87 -22.24
C ASN A 5 10.62 -3.70 -21.61
N LYS A 6 10.15 -2.77 -22.44
CA LYS A 6 9.36 -1.64 -21.98
C LYS A 6 7.92 -2.06 -21.74
N ILE A 7 7.39 -1.77 -20.55
CA ILE A 7 5.95 -1.83 -20.28
C ILE A 7 5.36 -0.48 -20.73
N LEU A 8 4.35 -0.52 -21.60
CA LEU A 8 3.70 0.70 -22.13
C LEU A 8 2.49 1.13 -21.30
N ASN A 9 1.90 0.20 -20.55
CA ASN A 9 0.78 0.47 -19.65
C ASN A 9 1.27 1.20 -18.38
N PRO A 10 0.48 2.16 -17.85
CA PRO A 10 0.77 2.77 -16.55
C PRO A 10 0.87 1.72 -15.44
N MET A 11 1.82 1.92 -14.54
CA MET A 11 2.05 1.08 -13.37
C MET A 11 1.45 1.75 -12.13
N TYR A 12 0.74 0.98 -11.33
CA TYR A 12 0.13 1.40 -10.07
C TYR A 12 0.60 0.51 -8.94
N SER A 13 0.54 1.04 -7.71
CA SER A 13 0.84 0.25 -6.53
C SER A 13 -0.16 0.50 -5.41
N ALA A 14 -0.38 -0.51 -4.58
CA ALA A 14 -1.36 -0.46 -3.50
C ALA A 14 -1.00 -1.42 -2.37
N ILE A 15 -1.62 -1.22 -1.20
CA ILE A 15 -1.73 -2.26 -0.18
C ILE A 15 -3.01 -3.03 -0.48
N ALA A 16 -2.87 -4.28 -0.93
CA ALA A 16 -4.01 -5.12 -1.30
C ALA A 16 -4.72 -5.71 -0.07
N ALA A 17 -3.96 -5.99 0.98
CA ALA A 17 -4.46 -6.52 2.24
C ALA A 17 -3.44 -6.25 3.36
N TYR A 18 -3.89 -6.32 4.60
CA TYR A 18 -3.00 -6.36 5.76
C TYR A 18 -3.58 -7.29 6.82
N SER A 19 -2.73 -7.72 7.75
CA SER A 19 -3.11 -8.50 8.92
C SER A 19 -2.29 -8.06 10.12
N THR A 20 -2.96 -7.89 11.25
CA THR A 20 -2.31 -7.64 12.55
C THR A 20 -1.98 -8.98 13.19
N GLN A 21 -0.75 -9.13 13.65
CA GLN A 21 -0.28 -10.34 14.32
C GLN A 21 -0.58 -10.30 15.82
N GLU A 22 -0.35 -11.41 16.53
CA GLU A 22 -0.61 -11.53 17.96
C GLU A 22 0.18 -10.52 18.82
N ASP A 23 1.39 -10.17 18.41
CA ASP A 23 2.25 -9.18 19.07
C ASP A 23 1.88 -7.72 18.73
N GLY A 24 0.88 -7.51 17.87
CA GLY A 24 0.44 -6.20 17.41
C GLY A 24 1.20 -5.66 16.19
N SER A 25 2.20 -6.38 15.68
CA SER A 25 2.87 -6.05 14.42
C SER A 25 1.93 -6.20 13.23
N ILE A 26 2.27 -5.59 12.08
CA ILE A 26 1.44 -5.64 10.87
C ILE A 26 2.22 -6.30 9.73
N ASN A 27 1.57 -7.24 9.06
CA ASN A 27 2.02 -7.77 7.78
C ASN A 27 1.12 -7.24 6.66
N ALA A 28 1.68 -6.48 5.73
CA ALA A 28 0.97 -5.80 4.66
C ALA A 28 1.36 -6.38 3.29
N LYS A 29 0.36 -6.76 2.48
CA LYS A 29 0.57 -7.22 1.10
C LYS A 29 0.64 -6.01 0.17
N TYR A 30 1.86 -5.60 -0.17
CA TYR A 30 2.13 -4.58 -1.17
C TYR A 30 2.07 -5.21 -2.57
N VAL A 31 1.38 -4.55 -3.50
CA VAL A 31 1.24 -5.01 -4.88
C VAL A 31 1.62 -3.91 -5.85
N ILE A 32 2.27 -4.30 -6.94
CA ILE A 32 2.55 -3.46 -8.10
C ILE A 32 1.92 -4.14 -9.32
N GLY A 33 1.20 -3.39 -10.13
CA GLY A 33 0.47 -3.94 -11.27
C GLY A 33 0.07 -2.88 -12.28
N THR A 34 -0.69 -3.30 -13.28
CA THR A 34 -1.29 -2.43 -14.29
C THR A 34 -2.79 -2.34 -14.10
N GLY A 35 -3.41 -1.26 -14.55
CA GLY A 35 -4.86 -1.10 -14.56
C GLY A 35 -5.30 -0.07 -15.59
N THR A 36 -6.60 0.10 -15.73
CA THR A 36 -7.22 1.10 -16.60
C THR A 36 -7.52 2.34 -15.77
N ASP A 37 -6.91 3.47 -16.14
CA ASP A 37 -7.22 4.78 -15.55
C ASP A 37 -8.49 5.34 -16.19
N ASN A 38 -9.50 5.59 -15.36
CA ASN A 38 -10.71 6.30 -15.75
C ASN A 38 -10.87 7.51 -14.81
N ASP A 39 -10.42 8.68 -15.26
CA ASP A 39 -10.48 9.95 -14.53
C ASP A 39 -9.90 9.88 -13.09
N GLY A 40 -8.73 9.26 -12.94
CA GLY A 40 -8.03 9.15 -11.65
C GLY A 40 -8.50 7.97 -10.79
N VAL A 41 -9.45 7.18 -11.29
CA VAL A 41 -9.87 5.93 -10.66
C VAL A 41 -9.30 4.75 -11.46
N VAL A 42 -8.46 3.95 -10.79
CA VAL A 42 -7.88 2.75 -11.40
C VAL A 42 -8.87 1.58 -11.30
N THR A 43 -9.20 1.01 -12.44
CA THR A 43 -10.09 -0.15 -12.61
C THR A 43 -9.32 -1.30 -13.26
N ASP A 44 -9.88 -2.52 -13.22
CA ASP A 44 -9.27 -3.73 -13.83
C ASP A 44 -7.82 -3.99 -13.39
N PHE A 45 -7.51 -3.65 -12.13
CA PHE A 45 -6.16 -3.77 -11.61
C PHE A 45 -5.70 -5.23 -11.61
N THR A 46 -4.59 -5.49 -12.30
CA THR A 46 -3.94 -6.80 -12.39
C THR A 46 -2.56 -6.73 -11.73
N PRO A 47 -2.36 -7.39 -10.57
CA PRO A 47 -1.06 -7.39 -9.90
C PRO A 47 -0.03 -8.18 -10.73
N ILE A 48 1.15 -7.59 -10.92
CA ILE A 48 2.30 -8.21 -11.61
C ILE A 48 3.29 -8.74 -10.56
N ILE A 49 3.50 -7.97 -9.49
CA ILE A 49 4.35 -8.34 -8.35
C ILE A 49 3.55 -8.15 -7.07
N SER A 50 3.74 -9.06 -6.12
CA SER A 50 3.28 -8.90 -4.75
C SER A 50 4.41 -9.21 -3.79
N GLU A 51 4.55 -8.39 -2.77
CA GLU A 51 5.52 -8.56 -1.70
C GLU A 51 4.83 -8.34 -0.35
N TYR A 52 5.23 -9.10 0.66
CA TYR A 52 4.78 -8.88 2.03
C TYR A 52 5.78 -7.95 2.73
N LYS A 53 5.27 -6.86 3.30
CA LYS A 53 6.03 -5.88 4.07
C LYS A 53 5.68 -6.03 5.54
N TRP A 54 6.71 -6.19 6.35
CA TRP A 54 6.60 -6.28 7.79
C TRP A 54 6.76 -4.91 8.42
N ILE A 55 5.83 -4.58 9.31
CA ILE A 55 5.87 -3.40 10.18
C ILE A 55 5.91 -3.93 11.60
N ASP A 56 6.93 -3.55 12.34
CA ASP A 56 7.10 -3.96 13.73
C ASP A 56 6.04 -3.36 14.66
N VAL A 57 6.08 -3.76 15.93
CA VAL A 57 5.09 -3.35 16.94
C VAL A 57 5.08 -1.83 17.15
N GLU A 58 6.24 -1.16 17.11
CA GLU A 58 6.33 0.28 17.31
C GLU A 58 5.74 1.05 16.11
N GLY A 59 6.07 0.64 14.89
CA GLY A 59 5.50 1.19 13.67
C GLY A 59 4.00 0.95 13.57
N ALA A 60 3.54 -0.25 13.92
CA ALA A 60 2.13 -0.60 13.94
C ALA A 60 1.36 0.24 14.97
N LYS A 61 1.94 0.44 16.15
CA LYS A 61 1.37 1.33 17.18
C LYS A 61 1.25 2.76 16.67
N ALA A 62 2.30 3.31 16.05
CA ALA A 62 2.28 4.65 15.49
C ALA A 62 1.19 4.83 14.42
N ILE A 63 0.99 3.84 13.55
CA ILE A 63 -0.08 3.84 12.54
C ILE A 63 -1.48 3.83 13.19
N ASN A 64 -1.68 2.97 14.17
CA ASN A 64 -2.98 2.79 14.83
C ASN A 64 -3.37 4.01 15.68
N GLU A 65 -2.40 4.61 16.38
CA GLU A 65 -2.62 5.75 17.28
C GLU A 65 -2.58 7.11 16.56
N ALA A 66 -2.21 7.14 15.27
CA ALA A 66 -2.17 8.37 14.51
C ALA A 66 -3.54 9.08 14.51
N PRO A 67 -3.58 10.40 14.75
CA PRO A 67 -4.83 11.16 14.74
C PRO A 67 -5.45 11.15 13.35
N PHE A 68 -6.79 11.25 13.29
CA PHE A 68 -7.47 11.46 12.02
C PHE A 68 -7.13 12.81 11.42
N THR A 69 -7.07 12.85 10.10
CA THR A 69 -6.78 14.05 9.30
C THR A 69 -7.97 14.40 8.41
N LYS A 70 -7.92 15.55 7.72
CA LYS A 70 -8.96 15.95 6.76
C LYS A 70 -9.09 14.95 5.60
N ASP A 71 -8.01 14.29 5.23
CA ASP A 71 -7.99 13.31 4.14
C ASP A 71 -8.68 11.99 4.53
N ASP A 72 -9.01 11.79 5.80
CA ASP A 72 -9.74 10.62 6.29
C ASP A 72 -11.27 10.77 6.17
N ILE A 73 -11.77 11.98 5.91
CA ILE A 73 -13.21 12.25 5.84
C ILE A 73 -13.83 11.46 4.68
N GLY A 74 -14.90 10.71 4.99
CA GLY A 74 -15.62 9.89 4.01
C GLY A 74 -14.98 8.52 3.72
N LYS A 75 -13.82 8.21 4.32
CA LYS A 75 -13.18 6.89 4.22
C LYS A 75 -13.67 5.96 5.33
N THR A 76 -13.78 4.68 5.01
CA THR A 76 -13.99 3.62 6.01
C THR A 76 -12.72 3.40 6.84
N PRO A 77 -12.82 2.85 8.06
CA PRO A 77 -11.65 2.51 8.87
C PRO A 77 -10.60 1.67 8.12
N THR A 78 -11.05 0.70 7.30
CA THR A 78 -10.16 -0.12 6.49
C THR A 78 -9.41 0.70 5.44
N GLN A 79 -10.09 1.62 4.74
CA GLN A 79 -9.44 2.50 3.76
C GLN A 79 -8.42 3.44 4.42
N ILE A 80 -8.74 3.96 5.61
CA ILE A 80 -7.81 4.78 6.39
C ILE A 80 -6.56 3.96 6.74
N MET A 81 -6.73 2.74 7.27
CA MET A 81 -5.62 1.86 7.63
C MET A 81 -4.75 1.50 6.43
N LEU A 82 -5.33 1.12 5.29
CA LEU A 82 -4.58 0.85 4.07
C LEU A 82 -3.77 2.07 3.61
N SER A 83 -4.36 3.27 3.69
CA SER A 83 -3.69 4.52 3.36
C SER A 83 -2.52 4.80 4.31
N ARG A 84 -2.71 4.64 5.62
CA ARG A 84 -1.66 4.88 6.62
C ARG A 84 -0.51 3.88 6.50
N ILE A 85 -0.82 2.61 6.27
CA ILE A 85 0.19 1.57 6.00
C ILE A 85 0.98 1.93 4.76
N TYR A 86 0.32 2.32 3.66
CA TYR A 86 1.02 2.76 2.44
C TYR A 86 1.97 3.92 2.73
N THR A 87 1.50 4.97 3.40
CA THR A 87 2.31 6.14 3.76
C THR A 87 3.51 5.76 4.63
N TYR A 88 3.29 4.98 5.69
CA TYR A 88 4.36 4.54 6.59
C TYR A 88 5.46 3.78 5.83
N LEU A 89 5.07 2.80 5.00
CA LEU A 89 6.02 2.02 4.21
C LEU A 89 6.81 2.89 3.23
N LYS A 90 6.16 3.91 2.65
CA LYS A 90 6.79 4.86 1.72
C LYS A 90 7.80 5.76 2.44
N GLU A 91 7.40 6.36 3.56
CA GLU A 91 8.25 7.26 4.36
C GLU A 91 9.48 6.54 4.93
N ASN A 92 9.36 5.25 5.21
CA ASN A 92 10.46 4.41 5.68
C ASN A 92 11.26 3.73 4.54
N GLY A 93 11.00 4.09 3.27
CA GLY A 93 11.75 3.57 2.12
C GLY A 93 11.57 2.08 1.84
N GLN A 94 10.54 1.45 2.42
CA GLN A 94 10.25 0.03 2.22
C GLN A 94 9.48 -0.23 0.92
N ILE A 95 8.86 0.79 0.35
CA ILE A 95 8.27 0.82 -1.00
C ILE A 95 8.72 2.08 -1.74
N VAL A 96 8.76 2.01 -3.08
CA VAL A 96 9.53 2.95 -3.92
C VAL A 96 8.64 3.88 -4.76
N VAL A 97 7.32 3.79 -4.63
CA VAL A 97 6.34 4.51 -5.49
C VAL A 97 5.69 5.69 -4.75
#